data_AF-A0A7J2HK15-F1
#
_entry.id   AF-A0A7J2HK15-F1
#
_cell.length_a   1.000
_cell.length_b   1.000
_cell.length_c   1.000
_cell.angle_alpha   90.00
_cell.angle_beta   90.00
_cell.angle_gamma   90.00
#
_symmetry.space_group_name_H-M   'P 1'
#
loop_
_entity.id
_entity.type
_entity.pdbx_description
1 polymer ?
#
loop_
_entity_poly.entity_id
_entity_poly.type
_entity_poly.pdbx_seq_one_letter_code
_entity_poly.pdbx_strand_id
1 'polypeptide(L)'
;MTVKLIKDPVHGYISLSEDEVRVLDTYPVQRLRRIIQLPFVHLVYPGARHTRFDHSLGCMYLAGEFAERLGFDEHRRKLLRLAGLLHDLGHTPYSHLLEPLLE
;
A
#
# COMPACT_ATOMS: atom_id res chain seq x y z
N MET A 1 -6.56 -18.10 -6.17
CA MET A 1 -5.49 -18.86 -5.50
C MET A 1 -4.44 -17.87 -5.02
N THR A 2 -3.85 -18.08 -3.84
CA THR A 2 -2.71 -17.29 -3.34
C THR A 2 -1.46 -17.68 -4.11
N VAL A 3 -0.78 -16.70 -4.70
CA VAL A 3 0.38 -16.94 -5.59
C VAL A 3 1.67 -16.36 -5.01
N LYS A 4 1.56 -15.35 -4.13
CA LYS A 4 2.73 -14.66 -3.53
C LYS A 4 2.48 -14.38 -2.06
N LEU A 5 3.53 -14.56 -1.26
CA LEU A 5 3.58 -14.15 0.14
C LEU A 5 4.66 -13.07 0.28
N ILE A 6 4.30 -11.95 0.90
CA ILE A 6 5.23 -10.87 1.22
C ILE A 6 5.31 -10.76 2.73
N LYS A 7 6.52 -10.78 3.28
CA LYS A 7 6.74 -10.56 4.71
C LYS A 7 6.79 -9.06 5.00
N ASP A 8 5.77 -8.58 5.67
CA ASP A 8 5.61 -7.22 6.17
C ASP A 8 5.97 -7.16 7.67
N PRO A 9 6.74 -6.15 8.11
CA PRO A 9 7.16 -6.04 9.52
C PRO A 9 6.02 -5.73 10.50
N VAL A 10 4.87 -5.22 10.04
CA VAL A 10 3.74 -4.83 10.88
C VAL A 10 2.66 -5.92 10.90
N HIS A 11 2.34 -6.48 9.73
CA HIS A 11 1.23 -7.41 9.52
C HIS A 11 1.66 -8.87 9.37
N GLY A 12 2.97 -9.17 9.36
CA GLY A 12 3.47 -10.52 9.15
C GLY A 12 3.40 -10.92 7.68
N TYR A 13 2.86 -12.10 7.36
CA TYR A 13 2.76 -12.52 5.96
C TYR A 13 1.48 -12.01 5.30
N ILE A 14 1.63 -11.18 4.28
CA ILE A 14 0.54 -10.71 3.42
C ILE A 14 0.45 -11.63 2.21
N SER A 15 -0.71 -12.25 2.01
CA SER A 15 -1.03 -13.08 0.85
C SER A 15 -1.60 -12.24 -0.29
N LEU A 16 -1.15 -12.56 -1.51
CA LEU A 16 -1.61 -11.92 -2.74
C LEU A 16 -2.10 -12.98 -3.72
N SER A 17 -3.26 -12.69 -4.30
CA SER A 17 -3.79 -13.38 -5.47
C SER A 17 -3.02 -13.01 -6.74
N GLU A 18 -3.19 -13.80 -7.80
CA GLU A 18 -2.54 -13.53 -9.09
C GLU A 18 -2.88 -12.12 -9.62
N ASP A 19 -4.15 -11.72 -9.53
CA ASP A 19 -4.61 -10.42 -10.02
C ASP A 19 -3.98 -9.26 -9.24
N GLU A 20 -3.86 -9.41 -7.92
CA GLU A 20 -3.18 -8.41 -7.07
C GLU A 20 -1.69 -8.33 -7.38
N VAL A 21 -1.04 -9.46 -7.66
CA VAL A 21 0.38 -9.47 -8.10
C VAL A 21 0.54 -8.73 -9.41
N ARG A 22 -0.34 -8.96 -10.41
CA ARG A 22 -0.28 -8.25 -11.69
C ARG A 22 -0.42 -6.72 -11.51
N VAL A 23 -1.28 -6.28 -10.61
CA VAL A 23 -1.44 -4.85 -10.28
C VAL A 23 -0.23 -4.32 -9.51
N LEU A 24 0.24 -5.04 -8.49
CA LEU A 24 1.39 -4.69 -7.66
C LEU A 24 2.66 -4.49 -8.51
N ASP A 25 2.89 -5.36 -9.48
CA ASP A 25 4.11 -5.37 -10.30
C ASP A 25 4.05 -4.35 -11.47
N THR A 26 3.04 -3.47 -11.51
CA THR A 26 3.00 -2.36 -12.46
C THR A 26 3.89 -1.18 -12.06
N TYR A 27 4.35 -0.41 -13.05
CA TYR A 27 5.17 0.78 -12.81
C TYR A 27 4.53 1.79 -11.84
N PRO A 28 3.22 2.15 -11.95
CA PRO A 28 2.60 3.10 -11.02
C PRO A 28 2.72 2.67 -9.55
N VAL A 29 2.49 1.40 -9.24
CA VAL A 29 2.58 0.87 -7.87
C VAL A 29 4.05 0.77 -7.43
N GLN A 30 4.93 0.21 -8.27
CA GLN A 30 6.35 0.08 -7.94
C GLN A 30 7.05 1.44 -7.75
N ARG A 31 6.56 2.52 -8.39
CA ARG A 31 7.03 3.89 -8.17
C ARG A 31 6.93 4.30 -6.70
N LEU A 32 5.93 3.83 -5.96
CA LEU A 32 5.73 4.18 -4.55
C LEU A 32 6.90 3.78 -3.65
N ARG A 33 7.75 2.83 -4.07
CA ARG A 33 8.99 2.46 -3.36
C ARG A 33 10.01 3.60 -3.27
N ARG A 34 9.86 4.63 -4.10
CA ARG A 34 10.74 5.81 -4.13
C ARG A 34 10.13 7.01 -3.43
N ILE A 35 8.95 6.87 -2.84
CA ILE A 35 8.23 7.94 -2.16
C ILE A 35 8.21 7.62 -0.68
N ILE A 36 9.01 8.35 0.08
CA ILE A 36 9.09 8.19 1.54
C ILE A 36 7.76 8.64 2.14
N GLN A 37 7.21 7.82 3.05
CA GLN A 37 5.93 8.10 3.72
C GLN A 37 5.99 9.43 4.47
N LEU A 38 7.04 9.58 5.29
CA LEU A 38 7.30 10.73 6.15
C LEU A 38 8.64 11.38 5.73
N PRO A 39 8.62 12.43 4.88
CA PRO A 39 9.78 12.98 4.19
C PRO A 39 11.03 13.19 5.05
N PHE A 40 11.24 14.38 5.61
CA PHE A 40 12.43 14.72 6.39
C PHE A 40 12.41 14.14 7.81
N VAL A 41 11.36 13.41 8.18
CA VAL A 41 11.21 12.81 9.52
C VAL A 41 12.33 11.81 9.81
N HIS A 42 12.87 11.14 8.78
CA HIS A 42 14.01 10.23 8.94
C HIS A 42 15.31 10.91 9.43
N LEU A 43 15.40 12.25 9.34
CA LEU A 43 16.53 13.03 9.89
C LEU A 43 16.46 13.18 11.41
N VAL A 44 15.27 13.01 12.00
CA VAL A 44 15.05 13.05 13.46
C VAL A 44 14.84 11.63 14.02
N TYR A 45 14.09 10.80 13.28
CA TYR A 45 13.77 9.42 13.63
C TYR A 45 14.35 8.47 12.57
N PRO A 46 15.55 7.91 12.75
CA PRO A 46 16.22 7.09 11.73
C PRO A 46 15.41 5.88 11.25
N GLY A 47 14.45 5.39 12.04
CA GLY A 47 13.54 4.30 11.64
C GLY A 47 12.44 4.70 10.65
N ALA A 48 12.17 5.99 10.47
CA ALA A 48 11.11 6.51 9.60
C ALA A 48 11.49 6.48 8.10
N ARG A 49 11.98 5.33 7.62
CA ARG A 49 12.45 5.12 6.23
C ARG A 49 11.46 4.37 5.35
N HIS A 50 10.31 4.00 5.91
CA HIS A 50 9.25 3.31 5.19
C HIS A 50 8.70 4.17 4.04
N THR A 51 8.21 3.49 3.01
CA THR A 51 7.75 4.13 1.78
C THR A 51 6.25 3.98 1.63
N ARG A 52 5.67 4.76 0.72
CA ARG A 52 4.25 4.66 0.33
C ARG A 52 3.91 3.27 -0.20
N PHE A 53 4.89 2.53 -0.74
CA PHE A 53 4.68 1.15 -1.19
C PHE A 53 4.33 0.22 -0.03
N ASP A 54 5.14 0.24 1.04
CA ASP A 54 4.94 -0.63 2.20
C ASP A 54 3.61 -0.30 2.88
N HIS A 55 3.30 0.99 3.01
CA HIS A 55 2.02 1.48 3.51
C HIS A 55 0.84 1.00 2.66
N SER A 56 0.91 1.16 1.33
CA SER A 56 -0.17 0.74 0.42
C SER A 56 -0.42 -0.78 0.47
N LEU A 57 0.64 -1.58 0.61
CA LEU A 57 0.53 -3.02 0.80
C LEU A 57 -0.18 -3.37 2.11
N GLY A 58 0.16 -2.68 3.21
CA GLY A 58 -0.53 -2.81 4.49
C GLY A 58 -2.01 -2.39 4.43
N CYS A 59 -2.32 -1.28 3.75
CA CYS A 59 -3.69 -0.83 3.52
C CYS A 59 -4.51 -1.86 2.74
N MET A 60 -3.96 -2.46 1.68
CA MET A 60 -4.58 -3.58 0.96
C MET A 60 -4.88 -4.76 1.89
N TYR A 61 -3.91 -5.14 2.74
CA TYR A 61 -4.10 -6.22 3.70
C TYR A 61 -5.27 -5.94 4.65
N LEU A 62 -5.24 -4.79 5.32
CA LEU A 62 -6.28 -4.38 6.27
C LEU A 62 -7.64 -4.23 5.59
N ALA A 63 -7.70 -3.67 4.39
CA ALA A 63 -8.93 -3.61 3.59
C ALA A 63 -9.57 -4.99 3.39
N GLY A 64 -8.76 -6.03 3.17
CA GLY A 64 -9.22 -7.41 3.09
C GLY A 64 -9.79 -7.93 4.41
N GLU A 65 -9.10 -7.70 5.52
CA GLU A 65 -9.55 -8.06 6.87
C GLU A 65 -10.86 -7.37 7.23
N PHE A 66 -11.01 -6.09 6.89
CA PHE A 66 -12.25 -5.33 7.09
C PHE A 66 -13.40 -5.90 6.27
N ALA A 67 -13.18 -6.14 4.97
CA ALA A 67 -14.21 -6.72 4.10
C ALA A 67 -14.69 -8.09 4.62
N GLU A 68 -13.77 -8.93 5.10
CA GLU A 68 -14.11 -10.24 5.67
C GLU A 68 -14.97 -10.09 6.93
N ARG A 69 -14.59 -9.21 7.86
CA ARG A 69 -15.36 -8.97 9.10
C ARG A 69 -16.73 -8.33 8.84
N LEU A 70 -16.87 -7.58 7.75
CA LEU A 70 -18.14 -6.99 7.32
C LEU A 70 -19.00 -7.95 6.50
N GLY A 71 -18.53 -9.18 6.25
CA GLY A 71 -19.27 -10.20 5.49
C GLY A 71 -19.42 -9.85 4.01
N PHE A 72 -18.46 -9.14 3.42
CA PHE A 72 -18.49 -8.85 1.99
C PHE A 72 -18.20 -10.11 1.18
N ASP A 73 -18.85 -10.23 0.01
CA ASP A 73 -18.51 -11.27 -0.95
C ASP A 73 -17.08 -11.11 -1.49
N GLU A 74 -16.57 -12.17 -2.12
CA GLU A 74 -15.20 -12.22 -2.62
C GLU A 74 -14.92 -11.12 -3.66
N HIS A 75 -15.92 -10.74 -4.47
CA HIS A 75 -15.75 -9.69 -5.46
C HIS A 75 -15.56 -8.32 -4.81
N ARG A 76 -16.42 -7.96 -3.85
CA ARG A 76 -16.33 -6.72 -3.07
C ARG A 76 -15.08 -6.68 -2.21
N ARG A 77 -14.70 -7.81 -1.60
CA ARG A 77 -13.43 -7.95 -0.85
C ARG A 77 -12.25 -7.62 -1.76
N LYS A 78 -12.18 -8.24 -2.94
CA LYS A 78 -11.11 -8.00 -3.92
C LYS A 78 -11.06 -6.55 -4.37
N LEU A 79 -12.21 -5.95 -4.69
CA LEU A 79 -12.28 -4.53 -5.06
C LEU A 79 -11.76 -3.62 -3.95
N LEU A 80 -12.16 -3.88 -2.69
CA LEU A 80 -11.72 -3.06 -1.57
C LEU A 80 -10.22 -3.19 -1.31
N ARG A 81 -9.67 -4.41 -1.44
CA ARG A 81 -8.23 -4.65 -1.36
C ARG A 81 -7.47 -3.89 -2.44
N LEU A 82 -7.89 -3.98 -3.70
CA LEU A 82 -7.27 -3.24 -4.80
C LEU A 82 -7.41 -1.72 -4.61
N ALA A 83 -8.55 -1.23 -4.11
CA ALA A 83 -8.70 0.18 -3.77
C ALA A 83 -7.69 0.61 -2.68
N GLY A 84 -7.52 -0.19 -1.62
CA GLY A 84 -6.51 0.05 -0.59
C GLY A 84 -5.07 0.03 -1.14
N LEU A 85 -4.76 -0.86 -2.08
CA LEU A 85 -3.45 -0.90 -2.74
C LEU A 85 -3.16 0.35 -3.58
N LEU A 86 -4.18 0.90 -4.23
CA LEU A 86 -4.03 1.96 -5.23
C LEU A 86 -4.27 3.38 -4.69
N HIS A 87 -4.77 3.51 -3.45
CA HIS A 87 -5.22 4.80 -2.92
C HIS A 87 -4.14 5.88 -2.91
N ASP A 88 -2.88 5.48 -2.71
CA ASP A 88 -1.73 6.38 -2.57
C ASP A 88 -0.97 6.63 -3.89
N LEU A 89 -1.46 6.13 -5.03
CA LEU A 89 -0.80 6.32 -6.34
C LEU A 89 -0.58 7.79 -6.70
N GLY A 90 -1.48 8.67 -6.25
CA GLY A 90 -1.43 10.10 -6.51
C GLY A 90 -0.30 10.86 -5.81
N HIS A 91 0.35 10.25 -4.81
CA HIS A 91 1.39 10.97 -4.06
C HIS A 91 2.58 11.38 -4.94
N THR A 92 3.00 12.61 -4.73
CA THR A 92 4.17 13.23 -5.37
C THR A 92 5.42 13.03 -4.52
N PRO A 93 6.62 13.42 -5.00
CA PRO A 93 7.82 13.43 -4.17
C PRO A 93 7.57 14.18 -2.86
N TYR A 94 8.11 13.64 -1.76
CA TYR A 94 7.87 14.15 -0.40
C TYR A 94 6.42 14.07 0.08
N SER A 95 5.60 13.17 -0.47
CA SER A 95 4.26 12.86 0.07
C SER A 95 3.42 14.14 0.28
N HIS A 96 2.86 14.34 1.48
CA HIS A 96 2.04 15.51 1.80
C HIS A 96 2.79 16.84 1.83
N LEU A 97 4.12 16.86 1.85
CA LEU A 97 4.88 18.10 1.98
C LEU A 97 4.66 19.05 0.78
N LEU A 98 4.49 18.48 -0.42
CA LEU A 98 4.30 19.26 -1.64
C LEU A 98 2.83 19.44 -2.04
N GLU A 99 1.88 18.81 -1.36
CA GLU A 99 0.46 18.94 -1.68
C GLU A 99 -0.02 20.40 -1.68
N PRO A 100 0.32 21.25 -0.68
CA PRO A 100 -0.10 22.65 -0.68
C PRO A 100 0.49 23.51 -1.81
N LEU A 101 1.50 23.02 -2.54
CA LEU A 101 2.11 23.72 -3.68
C LEU A 101 1.47 23.32 -5.02
N LEU A 102 0.70 22.23 -5.03
CA LEU A 102 0.06 21.66 -6.22
C LEU A 102 -1.42 22.05 -6.34
N GLU A 103 -1.98 22.63 -5.27
CA GLU A 103 -3.30 23.29 -5.23
C GLU A 103 -3.20 24.77 -5.68
#